data_AF-A0A426QQV1-F1
#
_entry.id   AF-A0A426QQV1-F1
#
_cell.length_a   1.000
_cell.length_b   1.000
_cell.length_c   1.000
_cell.angle_alpha   90.00
_cell.angle_beta   90.00
_cell.angle_gamma   90.00
#
_symmetry.space_group_name_H-M   'P 1'
#
loop_
_entity.id
_entity.type
_entity.pdbx_description
1 polymer ?
#
loop_
_entity_poly.entity_id
_entity_poly.type
_entity_poly.pdbx_seq_one_letter_code
_entity_poly.pdbx_strand_id
1 'polypeptide(L)'
;MADQSATRNPFARERAHWAVRVEAVDRKDERFAVITAALQKRHGKTVELLCGLGDFYLLGLHPGVGIYVNGFGNAFELDGLSVRGHRRN
;
A
#
# COMPACT_ATOMS: atom_id res chain seq x y z
N MET A 1 6.03 -5.29 1.44
CA MET A 1 7.41 -5.22 1.96
C MET A 1 7.85 -6.65 2.20
N ALA A 2 8.91 -7.10 1.53
CA ALA A 2 9.47 -8.42 1.82
C ALA A 2 10.13 -8.41 3.20
N ASP A 3 9.91 -9.50 3.94
CA ASP A 3 10.50 -9.74 5.26
C ASP A 3 12.03 -9.74 5.16
N GLN A 4 12.73 -9.16 6.14
CA GLN A 4 14.20 -9.00 6.12
C GLN A 4 14.92 -10.37 5.98
N SER A 5 14.28 -11.42 6.46
CA SER A 5 14.67 -12.82 6.41
C SER A 5 14.67 -13.45 5.00
N ALA A 6 13.95 -12.88 4.04
CA ALA A 6 13.84 -13.40 2.67
C ALA A 6 14.79 -12.72 1.66
N THR A 7 15.60 -11.75 2.10
CA THR A 7 16.42 -10.94 1.20
C THR A 7 17.79 -11.59 0.95
N ARG A 8 18.02 -12.07 -0.28
CA ARG A 8 19.28 -12.71 -0.72
C ARG A 8 20.50 -11.77 -0.73
N ASN A 9 20.29 -10.45 -0.76
CA ASN A 9 21.34 -9.42 -0.59
C ASN A 9 20.73 -8.11 -0.03
N PRO A 10 21.15 -7.61 1.14
CA PRO A 10 20.60 -6.41 1.77
C PRO A 10 20.69 -5.14 0.90
N PHE A 11 21.62 -5.09 -0.05
CA PHE A 11 21.78 -3.97 -0.99
C PHE A 11 20.88 -4.05 -2.24
N ALA A 12 20.20 -5.19 -2.46
CA ALA A 12 19.36 -5.43 -3.65
C ALA A 12 17.91 -5.76 -3.28
N ARG A 13 17.39 -5.13 -2.21
CA ARG A 13 16.02 -5.36 -1.74
C ARG A 13 15.00 -4.97 -2.80
N GLU A 14 14.10 -5.90 -3.05
CA GLU A 14 12.89 -5.64 -3.81
C GLU A 14 12.05 -4.58 -3.08
N ARG A 15 11.74 -3.50 -3.79
CA ARG A 15 11.04 -2.35 -3.23
C ARG A 15 10.19 -1.68 -4.30
N ALA A 16 9.05 -1.14 -3.86
CA ALA A 16 8.25 -0.23 -4.66
C ALA A 16 7.99 1.03 -3.84
N HIS A 17 8.02 2.19 -4.49
CA HIS A 17 7.64 3.46 -3.90
C HIS A 17 6.72 4.22 -4.85
N TRP A 18 5.77 4.96 -4.29
CA TRP A 18 4.79 5.75 -5.04
C TRP A 18 4.71 7.15 -4.48
N ALA A 19 4.49 8.13 -5.38
CA ALA A 19 3.85 9.37 -5.01
C ALA A 19 2.36 9.09 -4.81
N VAL A 20 1.82 9.38 -3.63
CA VAL A 20 0.46 9.03 -3.23
C VAL A 20 -0.30 10.28 -2.82
N ARG A 21 -1.54 10.44 -3.31
CA ARG A 21 -2.50 11.37 -2.73
C ARG A 21 -3.28 10.63 -1.64
N VAL A 22 -3.37 11.24 -0.47
CA VAL A 22 -4.10 10.69 0.67
C VAL A 22 -5.43 11.41 0.80
N GLU A 23 -6.51 10.65 0.99
CA GLU A 23 -7.81 11.18 1.41
C GLU A 23 -8.22 10.58 2.76
N ALA A 24 -8.86 11.37 3.61
CA ALA A 24 -9.55 10.84 4.77
C ALA A 24 -10.95 10.36 4.35
N VAL A 25 -11.29 9.12 4.70
CA VAL A 25 -12.62 8.56 4.48
C VAL A 25 -13.44 8.77 5.76
N ASP A 26 -14.44 9.63 5.68
CA ASP A 26 -15.32 9.95 6.81
C ASP A 26 -16.13 8.71 7.24
N ARG A 27 -16.43 8.59 8.54
CA ARG A 27 -17.23 7.49 9.08
C ARG A 27 -18.65 7.43 8.55
N LYS A 28 -19.19 8.57 8.10
CA LYS A 28 -20.51 8.68 7.49
C LYS A 28 -20.49 8.36 6.00
N ASP A 29 -19.31 8.25 5.39
CA ASP A 29 -19.18 7.85 3.99
C ASP A 29 -19.53 6.36 3.85
N GLU A 30 -20.35 6.01 2.85
CA GLU A 30 -20.74 4.63 2.58
C GLU A 30 -19.52 3.72 2.33
N ARG A 31 -18.44 4.28 1.77
CA ARG A 31 -17.17 3.56 1.55
C ARG A 31 -16.55 3.07 2.85
N PHE A 32 -16.74 3.79 3.97
CA PHE A 32 -16.14 3.43 5.25
C PHE A 32 -16.61 2.05 5.71
N ALA A 33 -17.92 1.80 5.68
CA ALA A 33 -18.50 0.52 6.08
C ALA A 33 -18.03 -0.62 5.17
N VAL A 34 -17.98 -0.39 3.86
CA VAL A 34 -17.53 -1.39 2.88
C VAL A 34 -16.06 -1.76 3.09
N ILE A 35 -15.19 -0.76 3.26
CA ILE A 35 -13.75 -0.98 3.42
C ILE A 35 -13.44 -1.65 4.77
N THR A 36 -14.06 -1.19 5.86
CA THR A 36 -13.83 -1.77 7.19
C THR A 36 -14.34 -3.21 7.29
N ALA A 37 -15.46 -3.55 6.65
CA ALA A 37 -15.92 -4.94 6.54
C ALA A 37 -14.91 -5.83 5.79
N ALA A 38 -14.34 -5.35 4.68
CA ALA A 38 -13.31 -6.08 3.95
C ALA A 38 -12.02 -6.25 4.77
N LEU A 39 -11.61 -5.22 5.51
CA LEU A 39 -10.47 -5.27 6.42
C LEU A 39 -10.72 -6.25 7.58
N GLN A 40 -11.91 -6.23 8.18
CA GLN A 40 -12.28 -7.15 9.26
C GLN A 40 -12.32 -8.60 8.78
N LYS A 41 -12.80 -8.87 7.56
CA LYS A 41 -12.73 -10.22 6.97
C LYS A 41 -11.29 -10.73 6.84
N ARG A 42 -10.33 -9.84 6.56
CA ARG A 42 -8.91 -10.21 6.36
C ARG A 42 -8.10 -10.26 7.67
N HIS A 43 -8.38 -9.36 8.60
CA HIS A 43 -7.54 -9.12 9.79
C HIS A 43 -8.27 -9.42 11.12
N GLY A 44 -9.55 -9.80 11.07
CA GLY A 44 -10.33 -10.24 12.21
C GLY A 44 -10.64 -9.15 13.23
N LYS A 45 -10.74 -9.57 14.50
CA LYS A 45 -11.23 -8.76 15.63
C LYS A 45 -10.43 -7.48 15.90
N THR A 46 -9.18 -7.40 15.44
CA THR A 46 -8.37 -6.19 15.61
C THR A 46 -8.98 -4.99 14.88
N VAL A 47 -9.51 -5.19 13.67
CA VAL A 47 -10.14 -4.09 12.90
C VAL A 47 -11.44 -3.67 13.56
N GLU A 48 -12.21 -4.61 14.09
CA GLU A 48 -13.45 -4.34 14.84
C GLU A 48 -13.17 -3.46 16.06
N LEU A 49 -12.16 -3.81 16.86
CA LEU A 49 -11.72 -3.01 18.00
C LEU A 49 -11.30 -1.60 17.57
N LEU A 50 -10.43 -1.50 16.56
CA LEU A 50 -9.92 -0.21 16.06
C LEU A 50 -11.06 0.68 15.55
N CYS A 51 -12.03 0.13 14.83
CA CYS A 51 -13.18 0.90 14.34
C CYS A 51 -14.10 1.37 15.49
N GLY A 52 -14.14 0.67 16.61
CA GLY A 52 -14.83 1.09 17.83
C GLY A 52 -14.17 2.26 18.56
N LEU A 53 -12.87 2.51 18.33
CA LEU A 53 -12.16 3.65 18.88
C LEU A 53 -12.51 4.92 18.08
N GLY A 54 -12.83 6.01 18.77
CA GLY A 54 -13.25 7.26 18.14
C GLY A 54 -12.13 8.03 17.42
N ASP A 55 -10.87 7.71 17.72
CA ASP A 55 -9.66 8.32 17.18
C ASP A 55 -9.05 7.54 16.01
N PHE A 56 -9.69 6.45 15.57
CA PHE A 56 -9.25 5.71 14.39
C PHE A 56 -9.76 6.35 13.10
N TYR A 57 -8.82 6.68 12.21
CA TYR A 57 -9.08 7.29 10.91
C TYR A 57 -8.78 6.31 9.77
N LEU A 58 -9.68 6.25 8.79
CA LEU A 58 -9.48 5.50 7.56
C LEU A 58 -8.89 6.43 6.50
N LEU A 59 -7.73 6.06 5.96
CA LEU A 59 -7.05 6.81 4.91
C LEU A 59 -7.11 6.04 3.58
N GLY A 60 -7.70 6.67 2.56
CA GLY A 60 -7.64 6.21 1.17
C GLY A 60 -6.32 6.64 0.54
N LEU A 61 -5.58 5.68 -0.02
CA LEU A 61 -4.33 5.92 -0.73
C LEU A 61 -4.57 5.83 -2.24
N HIS A 62 -4.34 6.94 -2.95
CA HIS A 62 -4.47 7.03 -4.40
C HIS A 62 -3.07 7.12 -5.02
N PRO A 63 -2.47 5.98 -5.42
CA PRO A 63 -1.14 5.98 -6.01
C PRO A 63 -1.14 6.66 -7.37
N GLY A 64 -0.19 7.55 -7.59
CA GLY A 64 0.15 8.13 -8.89
C GLY A 64 1.37 7.42 -9.47
N VAL A 65 2.37 8.20 -9.88
CA VAL A 65 3.63 7.65 -10.41
C VAL A 65 4.40 6.92 -9.31
N GLY A 66 4.92 5.75 -9.64
CA GLY A 66 5.76 4.96 -8.75
C GLY A 66 6.98 4.37 -9.46
N ILE A 67 7.87 3.80 -8.67
CA ILE A 67 9.03 3.06 -9.17
C ILE A 67 9.12 1.75 -8.39
N TYR A 68 9.24 0.66 -9.15
CA TYR A 68 9.49 -0.68 -8.64
C TYR A 68 10.91 -1.12 -8.99
N VAL A 69 11.63 -1.67 -8.02
CA VAL A 69 12.99 -2.18 -8.18
C VAL A 69 13.02 -3.59 -7.62
N ASN A 70 13.44 -4.58 -8.42
CA ASN A 70 13.51 -5.98 -8.01
C ASN A 70 14.93 -6.57 -8.00
N GLY A 71 15.94 -5.71 -8.00
CA GLY A 71 17.35 -6.09 -7.94
C GLY A 71 18.27 -5.01 -8.49
N PHE A 72 19.53 -5.37 -8.73
CA PHE A 72 20.48 -4.47 -9.40
C PHE A 72 20.05 -4.22 -10.86
N GLY A 73 19.99 -2.95 -11.27
CA GLY A 73 19.78 -2.54 -12.67
C GLY A 73 18.34 -2.66 -13.21
N ASN A 74 17.41 -3.24 -12.46
CA ASN A 74 16.03 -3.44 -12.89
C ASN A 74 15.09 -2.50 -12.16
N ALA A 75 14.82 -1.34 -12.75
CA ALA A 75 13.85 -0.36 -12.27
C ALA A 75 12.71 -0.22 -13.28
N PHE A 76 11.47 -0.18 -12.79
CA PHE A 76 10.26 -0.06 -13.59
C PHE A 76 9.48 1.16 -13.14
N GLU A 77 9.02 1.96 -14.08
CA GLU A 77 8.08 3.03 -13.79
C GLU A 77 6.67 2.46 -13.69
N LEU A 78 5.95 2.89 -12.65
CA LEU A 78 4.56 2.54 -12.38
C LEU A 78 3.67 3.75 -12.58
N ASP A 79 2.45 3.51 -13.03
CA ASP A 79 1.35 4.46 -13.02
C ASP A 79 0.16 3.85 -12.30
N GLY A 80 -0.17 4.41 -11.15
CA GLY A 80 -1.00 3.76 -10.15
C GLY A 80 -0.35 2.43 -9.74
N LEU A 81 -1.05 1.33 -9.98
CA LEU A 81 -0.60 -0.02 -9.64
C LEU A 81 -0.10 -0.82 -10.86
N SER A 82 -0.02 -0.18 -12.03
CA SER A 82 0.35 -0.83 -13.29
C SER A 82 1.76 -0.43 -13.74
N VAL A 83 2.50 -1.36 -14.34
CA VAL A 83 3.83 -1.10 -14.92
C VAL A 83 3.66 -0.34 -16.23
N ARG A 84 4.27 0.85 -16.32
CA ARG A 84 4.31 1.65 -17.56
C ARG A 84 5.52 1.34 -18.43
N GLY A 85 6.66 0.98 -17.85
CA GLY A 85 7.87 0.73 -18.63
C GLY A 85 9.08 0.32 -17.79
N HIS A 86 10.11 -0.16 -18.48
CA HIS A 86 11.39 -0.54 -17.88
C HIS A 86 12.41 0.59 -18.06
N ARG A 87 12.99 1.11 -16.97
CA ARG A 87 14.18 1.97 -17.02
C ARG A 87 15.42 1.09 -17.12
N ARG A 88 16.10 1.15 -18.27
CA ARG A 88 17.50 0.72 -18.37
C ARG A 88 18.37 1.92 -18.04
N ASN A 89 19.21 1.79 -17.01
CA ASN A 89 20.37 2.67 -16.85
C ASN A 89 21.47 2.29 -17.85
#